data_AF-A0A177LBA8-F1
#
_entry.id   AF-A0A177LBA8-F1
#
_cell.length_a   1.000
_cell.length_b   1.000
_cell.length_c   1.000
_cell.angle_alpha   90.00
_cell.angle_beta   90.00
_cell.angle_gamma   90.00
#
_symmetry.space_group_name_H-M   'P 1'
#
loop_
_entity.id
_entity.type
_entity.pdbx_description
1 polymer ?
#
loop_
_entity_poly.entity_id
_entity_poly.type
_entity_poly.pdbx_seq_one_letter_code
_entity_poly.pdbx_strand_id
1 'polypeptide(L)'
;MASNFSFFRAKWDVLANLVESAERNVYVDPHTTLMKLRLFAETMTKYILASENIREAYNTTQVDRTNTIRREGILEPEFIQMMAQMNKQQDK
;
A
#
# COMPACT_ATOMS: atom_id res chain seq x y z
N MET A 1 4.79 -5.40 -23.84
CA MET A 1 3.94 -4.29 -23.38
C MET A 1 4.56 -3.71 -22.14
N ALA A 2 4.58 -2.38 -22.00
CA ALA A 2 4.97 -1.72 -20.76
C ALA A 2 3.85 -1.89 -19.73
N SER A 3 4.20 -2.11 -18.46
CA SER A 3 3.21 -2.13 -17.37
C SER A 3 2.56 -0.76 -17.21
N ASN A 4 1.28 -0.74 -16.83
CA ASN A 4 0.58 0.49 -16.44
C ASN A 4 1.25 1.21 -15.25
N PHE A 5 2.08 0.49 -14.49
CA PHE A 5 2.79 1.00 -13.30
C PHE A 5 4.27 1.27 -13.52
N SER A 6 4.75 1.22 -14.77
CA SER A 6 6.15 1.45 -15.10
C SER A 6 6.68 2.83 -14.64
N PHE A 7 5.81 3.82 -14.44
CA PHE A 7 6.18 5.13 -13.89
C PHE A 7 6.73 5.08 -12.46
N PHE A 8 6.37 4.06 -11.66
CA PHE A 8 6.92 3.90 -10.31
C PHE A 8 8.42 3.54 -10.33
N ARG A 9 8.90 2.85 -11.37
CA ARG A 9 10.28 2.34 -11.46
C ARG A 9 11.36 3.41 -11.33
N ALA A 10 11.06 4.65 -11.73
CA ALA A 10 12.02 5.73 -11.71
C ALA A 10 12.47 6.13 -10.29
N LYS A 11 11.61 5.94 -9.28
CA LYS A 11 11.87 6.40 -7.90
C LYS A 11 11.52 5.39 -6.81
N TRP A 12 10.61 4.47 -7.08
CA TRP A 12 10.01 3.59 -6.09
C TRP A 12 9.97 2.16 -6.60
N ASP A 13 11.14 1.56 -6.81
CA ASP A 13 11.25 0.23 -7.42
C ASP A 13 10.51 -0.87 -6.62
N VAL A 14 10.57 -0.82 -5.28
CA VAL A 14 9.83 -1.77 -4.42
C VAL A 14 8.32 -1.68 -4.65
N LEU A 15 7.78 -0.45 -4.71
CA LEU A 15 6.36 -0.24 -4.99
C LEU A 15 6.00 -0.71 -6.39
N ALA A 16 6.81 -0.36 -7.40
CA ALA A 16 6.63 -0.79 -8.79
C ALA A 16 6.54 -2.32 -8.88
N ASN A 17 7.51 -3.04 -8.29
CA ASN A 17 7.53 -4.50 -8.30
C ASN A 17 6.25 -5.11 -7.73
N LEU A 18 5.66 -4.54 -6.68
CA LEU A 18 4.41 -5.03 -6.09
C LEU A 18 3.22 -4.84 -7.03
N VAL A 19 3.03 -3.64 -7.60
CA VAL A 19 1.86 -3.36 -8.45
C VAL A 19 1.97 -3.94 -9.86
N GLU A 20 3.16 -3.97 -10.48
CA GLU A 20 3.36 -4.68 -11.75
C GLU A 20 3.08 -6.18 -11.59
N SER A 21 3.47 -6.73 -10.45
CA SER A 21 3.25 -8.13 -10.13
C SER A 21 1.79 -8.41 -9.79
N ALA A 22 1.07 -7.45 -9.18
CA ALA A 22 -0.38 -7.52 -9.02
C ALA A 22 -1.09 -7.50 -10.38
N GLU A 23 -0.73 -6.55 -11.25
CA GLU A 23 -1.28 -6.41 -12.60
C GLU A 23 -1.17 -7.70 -13.41
N ARG A 24 0.01 -8.34 -13.40
CA ARG A 24 0.22 -9.60 -14.13
C ARG A 24 -0.63 -10.76 -13.60
N ASN A 25 -1.02 -10.73 -12.32
CA ASN A 25 -1.77 -11.80 -11.70
C ASN A 25 -3.28 -11.56 -11.71
N VAL A 26 -3.77 -10.40 -12.14
CA VAL A 26 -5.19 -10.03 -12.01
C VAL A 26 -6.14 -11.03 -12.71
N TYR A 27 -5.69 -11.62 -13.82
CA TYR A 27 -6.46 -12.62 -14.59
C TYR A 27 -6.00 -14.07 -14.34
N VAL A 28 -4.95 -14.27 -13.54
CA VAL A 28 -4.36 -15.59 -13.30
C VAL A 28 -4.73 -16.09 -11.91
N ASP A 29 -4.45 -15.27 -10.91
CA ASP A 29 -4.75 -15.53 -9.51
C ASP A 29 -5.14 -14.20 -8.81
N PRO A 30 -6.45 -13.94 -8.70
CA PRO A 30 -6.96 -12.77 -7.98
C PRO A 30 -6.50 -12.71 -6.52
N HIS A 31 -6.28 -13.86 -5.86
CA HIS A 31 -5.83 -13.88 -4.47
C HIS A 31 -4.40 -13.34 -4.36
N THR A 32 -3.48 -13.80 -5.23
CA THR A 32 -2.13 -13.24 -5.33
C THR A 32 -2.15 -11.74 -5.64
N THR A 33 -3.07 -11.29 -6.49
CA THR A 33 -3.24 -9.86 -6.81
C THR A 33 -3.60 -9.05 -5.57
N LEU A 34 -4.61 -9.49 -4.81
CA LEU A 34 -5.05 -8.82 -3.59
C LEU A 34 -3.96 -8.79 -2.52
N MET A 35 -3.22 -9.89 -2.34
CA MET A 35 -2.08 -9.96 -1.43
C MET A 35 -1.00 -8.93 -1.81
N LYS A 36 -0.68 -8.78 -3.10
CA LYS A 36 0.32 -7.81 -3.58
C LYS A 36 -0.16 -6.37 -3.44
N LEU A 37 -1.43 -6.08 -3.72
CA LEU A 37 -2.02 -4.76 -3.49
C LEU A 37 -2.01 -4.38 -2.01
N ARG A 38 -2.22 -5.35 -1.11
CA ARG A 38 -2.07 -5.13 0.32
C ARG A 38 -0.64 -4.79 0.70
N LEU A 39 0.35 -5.58 0.28
CA LEU A 39 1.76 -5.28 0.54
C LEU A 39 2.16 -3.92 -0.01
N PHE A 40 1.63 -3.54 -1.19
CA PHE A 40 1.80 -2.22 -1.76
C PHE A 40 1.23 -1.14 -0.85
N ALA A 41 0.00 -1.28 -0.37
CA ALA A 41 -0.63 -0.33 0.55
C ALA A 41 0.19 -0.18 1.84
N GLU A 42 0.59 -1.29 2.48
CA GLU A 42 1.40 -1.29 3.70
C GLU A 42 2.76 -0.59 3.48
N THR A 43 3.42 -0.89 2.36
CA THR A 43 4.72 -0.30 2.02
C THR A 43 4.57 1.19 1.72
N MET A 44 3.50 1.59 1.01
CA MET A 44 3.21 2.98 0.71
C MET A 44 2.95 3.79 1.98
N THR A 45 2.16 3.26 2.92
CA THR A 45 1.93 3.91 4.22
C THR A 45 3.22 4.15 5.00
N LYS A 46 4.15 3.18 5.01
CA LYS A 46 5.48 3.35 5.64
C LYS A 46 6.29 4.46 4.99
N TYR A 47 6.30 4.52 3.66
CA TYR A 47 6.99 5.58 2.93
C TYR A 47 6.41 6.97 3.25
N ILE A 48 5.09 7.08 3.36
CA ILE A 48 4.41 8.33 3.68
C ILE A 48 4.76 8.78 5.11
N LEU A 49 4.71 7.89 6.10
CA LEU A 49 5.11 8.25 7.46
C LEU A 49 6.58 8.69 7.52
N ALA A 50 7.46 7.99 6.80
CA ALA A 50 8.87 8.36 6.71
C ALA A 50 9.08 9.72 6.03
N SER A 51 8.33 10.04 4.97
CA SER A 51 8.43 11.34 4.30
C SER A 51 7.95 12.49 5.17
N GLU A 52 6.93 12.26 6.01
CA GLU A 52 6.44 13.22 7.00
C GLU A 52 7.29 13.27 8.29
N ASN A 53 8.43 12.56 8.33
CA ASN A 53 9.30 12.44 9.51
C ASN A 53 8.60 11.89 10.76
N ILE A 54 7.52 11.13 10.57
CA ILE A 54 6.78 10.48 11.66
C ILE A 54 7.47 9.17 11.99
N ARG A 55 8.03 9.09 13.20
CA ARG A 55 8.68 7.87 13.70
C ARG A 55 7.65 6.86 14.17
N GLU A 56 7.78 5.64 13.68
CA GLU A 56 6.96 4.51 14.13
C GLU A 56 7.50 3.92 15.44
N ALA A 57 6.60 3.53 16.34
CA ALA A 57 6.96 2.78 17.55
C ALA A 57 7.24 1.31 17.21
N TYR A 58 7.99 0.62 18.07
CA TYR A 58 8.15 -0.84 17.99
C TYR A 58 6.77 -1.52 18.01
N ASN A 59 6.52 -2.46 17.09
CA ASN A 59 5.23 -3.13 16.84
C ASN A 59 4.09 -2.26 16.28
N THR A 60 4.40 -1.12 15.64
CA THR A 60 3.37 -0.33 14.94
C THR A 60 2.68 -1.18 13.86
N THR A 61 1.37 -1.41 14.03
CA THR A 61 0.56 -2.20 13.10
C THR A 61 0.12 -1.36 11.91
N GLN A 62 -0.37 -2.00 10.85
CA GLN A 62 -0.91 -1.25 9.71
C GLN A 62 -2.13 -0.40 10.07
N VAL A 63 -2.93 -0.83 11.05
CA VAL A 63 -4.07 -0.07 11.56
C VAL A 63 -3.58 1.19 12.28
N ASP A 64 -2.51 1.09 13.08
CA ASP A 64 -1.91 2.23 13.77
C ASP A 64 -1.37 3.28 12.80
N ARG A 65 -0.70 2.83 11.73
CA ARG A 65 -0.23 3.72 10.66
C ARG A 65 -1.39 4.46 9.98
N THR A 66 -2.43 3.72 9.61
CA THR A 66 -3.63 4.27 8.95
C THR A 66 -4.35 5.29 9.85
N ASN A 67 -4.44 5.00 11.16
CA ASN A 67 -5.00 5.92 12.14
C ASN A 67 -4.15 7.17 12.34
N THR A 68 -2.82 7.03 12.32
CA THR A 68 -1.90 8.16 12.40
C THR A 68 -2.08 9.07 11.20
N ILE A 69 -2.07 8.53 9.97
CA ILE A 69 -2.31 9.29 8.74
C ILE A 69 -3.64 10.05 8.79
N ARG A 70 -4.71 9.40 9.29
CA ARG A 70 -6.03 10.02 9.43
C ARG A 70 -6.05 11.15 10.45
N ARG A 71 -5.37 10.97 11.58
CA ARG A 71 -5.32 11.97 12.66
C ARG A 71 -4.52 13.20 12.25
N GLU A 72 -3.39 13.00 11.59
CA GLU A 72 -2.50 14.06 11.12
C GLU A 72 -3.00 14.74 9.83
N GLY A 73 -4.04 14.19 9.17
CA GLY A 73 -4.61 14.76 7.95
C GLY A 73 -3.69 14.68 6.73
N ILE A 74 -2.80 13.67 6.68
CA ILE A 74 -1.75 13.55 5.66
C ILE A 74 -2.34 13.13 4.29
N LEU A 75 -3.42 12.34 4.30
CA LEU A 75 -4.11 11.87 3.10
C LEU A 75 -5.61 12.11 3.21
N GLU A 76 -6.26 12.25 2.06
CA GLU A 76 -7.72 12.33 1.99
C GLU A 76 -8.37 11.04 2.53
N PRO A 77 -9.54 11.14 3.20
CA PRO A 77 -10.23 9.99 3.79
C PRO A 77 -10.48 8.82 2.85
N GLU A 78 -10.71 9.08 1.56
CA GLU A 78 -10.97 8.06 0.54
C GLU A 78 -9.75 7.16 0.32
N PHE A 79 -8.54 7.71 0.31
CA PHE A 79 -7.31 6.92 0.17
C PHE A 79 -7.06 6.05 1.41
N ILE A 80 -7.33 6.61 2.58
CA ILE A 80 -7.24 5.89 3.87
C ILE A 80 -8.26 4.75 3.89
N GLN A 81 -9.48 5.00 3.41
CA GLN A 81 -10.52 3.98 3.32
C GLN A 81 -10.12 2.87 2.34
N MET A 82 -9.56 3.21 1.18
CA MET A 82 -9.07 2.22 0.21
C MET A 82 -7.99 1.32 0.83
N MET A 83 -7.01 1.90 1.53
CA MET A 83 -5.99 1.15 2.28
C MET A 83 -6.60 0.22 3.33
N ALA A 84 -7.60 0.71 4.07
CA ALA A 84 -8.29 -0.09 5.09
C ALA A 84 -9.07 -1.27 4.48
N GLN A 85 -9.71 -1.08 3.32
CA GLN A 85 -10.45 -2.15 2.64
C GLN A 85 -9.54 -3.29 2.17
N MET A 86 -8.34 -2.97 1.66
CA MET A 86 -7.35 -3.97 1.27
C MET A 86 -6.88 -4.86 2.45
N ASN A 87 -6.89 -4.33 3.67
CA ASN A 87 -6.51 -5.09 4.87
C ASN A 87 -7.60 -6.03 5.39
N LYS A 88 -8.88 -5.70 5.17
CA LYS A 88 -10.02 -6.50 5.65
C LYS A 88 -10.24 -7.82 4.90
N GLN A 89 -9.65 -7.99 3.72
CA GLN A 89 -9.86 -9.18 2.90
C GLN A 89 -9.06 -10.42 3.37
N GLN A 90 -8.24 -10.32 4.42
CA GLN A 90 -7.56 -11.48 5.01
C GLN A 90 -8.43 -12.30 5.99
N ASP A 91 -9.46 -11.70 6.56
CA ASP A 91 -10.27 -12.32 7.62
C ASP A 91 -11.52 -13.05 7.08
N LYS A 92 -11.57 -13.32 5.76
CA LYS A 92 -12.68 -14.01 5.08
C LYS A 92 -12.14 -15.11 4.18
#